data_AF-A0A964ALI5-F1
#
_entry.id   AF-A0A964ALI5-F1
#
_cell.length_a   1.000
_cell.length_b   1.000
_cell.length_c   1.000
_cell.angle_alpha   90.00
_cell.angle_beta   90.00
_cell.angle_gamma   90.00
#
_symmetry.space_group_name_H-M   'P 1'
#
loop_
_entity.id
_entity.type
_entity.pdbx_description
1 polymer ?
#
loop_
_entity_poly.entity_id
_entity_poly.type
_entity_poly.pdbx_seq_one_letter_code
_entity_poly.pdbx_strand_id
1 'polypeptide(L)'
;MHTDGWQRACARFVDAEGLDPGVLPLLDAFGGPARVEPTRAFAELEAGAAALLDLDARIARRLTEEVDGPQAAMFARRLRAVHARLGVLAAARPEARVLRVGLLQRAAEILDAPKPRALRIRALADFYYSHAALLQHGAGPPLEEAVAAARWREVGPGVAHARITGPSDFGPLHVNALRVRGGRLRVLDTQATAPGVSFAEVMRSRGATAGVSGGFFLYSESDIQPPAAQGDPVGLLVSDGEVVQPPAFRRAALVEDARGQRTIAPLGPEGLVVRWPGGEARVTARNTAAASGWTAFNRAFGLESPGGRRAGVAVVGRQVVASGQGSLPIPLSGFVLRAPVGVPLTGAEPGARVSFSLSAPVRDAPVRDAIAGGPMLLDPDGPERELPAEDFSGTAPPVTFSTDETYDQNLLPRMAAGLTADGALVFAAVDGRNFERAPGLTLAATARLMAALGCVRAMNLDGGSSKRMVVQGEVVDLPSTEVVSGGGPTPVRPVRTAVLFD
;
A
#
# COMPACT_ATOMS: atom_id res chain seq x y z
N MET A 1 -10.87 29.64 -10.52
CA MET A 1 -11.92 29.59 -11.56
C MET A 1 -12.70 28.30 -11.39
N HIS A 2 -13.79 28.30 -10.62
CA HIS A 2 -14.67 27.12 -10.48
C HIS A 2 -15.76 27.19 -11.58
N THR A 3 -15.74 26.22 -12.50
CA THR A 3 -16.76 26.04 -13.53
C THR A 3 -18.15 25.73 -12.92
N ASP A 4 -19.22 26.16 -13.59
CA ASP A 4 -20.44 25.37 -13.84
C ASP A 4 -21.02 24.39 -12.78
N GLY A 5 -20.98 24.52 -11.43
CA GLY A 5 -21.47 23.39 -10.60
C GLY A 5 -21.62 23.53 -9.08
N TRP A 6 -21.85 22.39 -8.40
CA TRP A 6 -22.14 22.27 -6.96
C TRP A 6 -21.01 22.81 -6.06
N GLN A 7 -19.76 22.82 -6.53
CA GLN A 7 -18.62 23.43 -5.83
C GLN A 7 -18.82 24.93 -5.58
N ARG A 8 -19.51 25.65 -6.48
CA ARG A 8 -19.79 27.08 -6.25
C ARG A 8 -20.89 27.33 -5.23
N ALA A 9 -21.86 26.43 -5.12
CA ALA A 9 -22.81 26.50 -4.01
C ALA A 9 -22.10 26.31 -2.68
N CYS A 10 -21.10 25.41 -2.63
CA CYS A 10 -20.22 25.23 -1.48
C CYS A 10 -19.37 26.48 -1.20
N ALA A 11 -18.73 27.08 -2.22
CA ALA A 11 -17.96 28.30 -2.08
C ALA A 11 -18.78 29.47 -1.53
N ARG A 12 -19.98 29.70 -2.09
CA ARG A 12 -20.90 30.74 -1.58
C ARG A 12 -21.33 30.48 -0.13
N PHE A 13 -21.53 29.23 0.25
CA PHE A 13 -21.85 28.88 1.63
C PHE A 13 -20.67 29.13 2.56
N VAL A 14 -19.46 28.72 2.18
CA VAL A 14 -18.22 29.00 2.92
C VAL A 14 -18.03 30.51 3.13
N ASP A 15 -18.22 31.31 2.08
CA ASP A 15 -18.12 32.77 2.15
C ASP A 15 -19.21 33.38 3.05
N ALA A 16 -20.47 32.94 2.90
CA ALA A 16 -21.59 33.47 3.66
C ALA A 16 -21.52 33.16 5.16
N GLU A 17 -20.97 32.00 5.53
CA GLU A 17 -20.81 31.56 6.91
C GLU A 17 -19.46 31.98 7.52
N GLY A 18 -18.56 32.59 6.73
CA GLY A 18 -17.23 33.01 7.20
C GLY A 18 -16.32 31.85 7.59
N LEU A 19 -16.42 30.71 6.90
CA LEU A 19 -15.65 29.50 7.19
C LEU A 19 -14.24 29.56 6.59
N ASP A 20 -13.35 28.66 7.03
CA ASP A 20 -12.02 28.52 6.44
C ASP A 20 -12.11 28.09 4.96
N PRO A 21 -11.63 28.92 4.00
CA PRO A 21 -11.64 28.56 2.58
C PRO A 21 -10.74 27.36 2.25
N GLY A 22 -9.86 26.92 3.16
CA GLY A 22 -9.03 25.73 3.03
C GLY A 22 -9.82 24.42 2.81
N VAL A 23 -11.12 24.39 3.09
CA VAL A 23 -12.00 23.25 2.77
C VAL A 23 -12.32 23.13 1.28
N LEU A 24 -12.29 24.23 0.52
CA LEU A 24 -12.73 24.27 -0.88
C LEU A 24 -11.83 23.46 -1.82
N PRO A 25 -10.49 23.51 -1.73
CA PRO A 25 -9.62 22.67 -2.57
C PRO A 25 -9.87 21.16 -2.39
N LEU A 26 -10.37 20.73 -1.23
CA LEU A 26 -10.69 19.31 -0.97
C LEU A 26 -11.84 18.81 -1.84
N LEU A 27 -12.69 19.71 -2.34
CA LEU A 27 -13.82 19.39 -3.21
C LEU A 27 -13.40 19.03 -4.64
N ASP A 28 -12.17 19.38 -5.03
CA ASP A 28 -11.63 19.14 -6.37
C ASP A 28 -10.97 17.74 -6.48
N ALA A 29 -10.74 17.06 -5.36
CA ALA A 29 -10.20 15.70 -5.34
C ALA A 29 -11.14 14.72 -6.08
N PHE A 30 -10.55 13.75 -6.80
CA PHE A 30 -11.27 12.75 -7.61
C PHE A 30 -12.13 13.32 -8.75
N GLY A 31 -11.72 14.47 -9.30
CA GLY A 31 -12.39 15.13 -10.42
C GLY A 31 -12.67 14.27 -11.66
N GLY A 32 -13.50 14.81 -12.56
CA GLY A 32 -13.83 14.29 -13.89
C GLY A 32 -14.16 15.45 -14.84
N PRO A 33 -14.45 15.20 -16.13
CA PRO A 33 -14.80 16.28 -17.06
C PRO A 33 -15.99 17.08 -16.51
N ALA A 34 -15.87 18.41 -16.49
CA ALA A 34 -16.84 19.31 -15.89
C ALA A 34 -18.25 19.05 -16.46
N ARG A 35 -19.17 18.61 -15.61
CA ARG A 35 -20.60 18.60 -15.95
C ARG A 35 -21.14 19.99 -15.69
N VAL A 36 -21.72 20.61 -16.71
CA VAL A 36 -22.52 21.82 -16.54
C VAL A 36 -23.83 21.37 -15.89
N GLU A 37 -23.93 21.51 -14.57
CA GLU A 37 -25.18 21.29 -13.85
C GLU A 37 -25.87 22.63 -13.56
N PRO A 38 -27.22 22.67 -13.55
CA PRO A 38 -27.93 23.85 -13.09
C PRO A 38 -27.48 24.19 -11.67
N THR A 39 -27.26 25.48 -11.42
CA THR A 39 -26.79 25.95 -10.12
C THR A 39 -27.87 25.70 -9.07
N ARG A 40 -27.62 24.76 -8.16
CA ARG A 40 -28.49 24.49 -7.00
C ARG A 40 -28.08 25.34 -5.80
N ALA A 41 -29.03 25.59 -4.90
CA ALA A 41 -28.71 26.19 -3.61
C ALA A 41 -27.99 25.18 -2.71
N PHE A 42 -27.14 25.64 -1.78
CA PHE A 42 -26.42 24.75 -0.86
C PHE A 42 -27.40 23.89 -0.03
N ALA A 43 -28.48 24.50 0.47
CA ALA A 43 -29.51 23.81 1.23
C ALA A 43 -30.20 22.67 0.42
N GLU A 44 -30.34 22.82 -0.89
CA GLU A 44 -30.90 21.77 -1.76
C GLU A 44 -29.92 20.61 -1.94
N LEU A 45 -28.62 20.91 -2.05
CA LEU A 45 -27.57 19.90 -2.12
C LEU A 45 -27.48 19.11 -0.81
N GLU A 46 -27.60 19.81 0.32
CA GLU A 46 -27.59 19.22 1.65
C GLU A 46 -28.86 18.42 1.95
N ALA A 47 -30.04 18.89 1.54
CA ALA A 47 -31.29 18.13 1.68
C ALA A 47 -31.31 16.92 0.73
N GLY A 48 -30.84 17.10 -0.50
CA GLY A 48 -30.71 16.04 -1.52
C GLY A 48 -29.67 14.96 -1.16
N ALA A 49 -28.76 15.25 -0.23
CA ALA A 49 -27.83 14.27 0.34
C ALA A 49 -28.56 13.04 0.94
N ALA A 50 -29.77 13.23 1.47
CA ALA A 50 -30.59 12.13 1.99
C ALA A 50 -31.25 11.30 0.87
N ALA A 51 -31.56 11.89 -0.29
CA ALA A 51 -32.07 11.14 -1.45
C ALA A 51 -31.00 10.20 -2.05
N LEU A 52 -29.73 10.43 -1.74
CA LEU A 52 -28.61 9.54 -2.03
C LEU A 52 -28.54 8.33 -1.07
N LEU A 53 -29.60 8.01 -0.32
CA LEU A 53 -29.75 6.71 0.37
C LEU A 53 -29.78 5.51 -0.61
N ASP A 54 -30.13 5.70 -1.89
CA ASP A 54 -29.93 4.69 -2.94
C ASP A 54 -28.43 4.51 -3.31
N LEU A 55 -27.53 5.37 -2.82
CA LEU A 55 -26.10 5.26 -3.12
C LEU A 55 -25.53 3.93 -2.61
N ASP A 56 -26.04 3.35 -1.53
CA ASP A 56 -25.59 2.03 -1.10
C ASP A 56 -25.94 0.92 -2.10
N ALA A 57 -27.19 0.90 -2.56
CA ALA A 57 -27.65 -0.08 -3.54
C ALA A 57 -27.02 0.18 -4.92
N ARG A 58 -26.84 1.45 -5.29
CA ARG A 58 -26.14 1.87 -6.50
C ARG A 58 -24.65 1.54 -6.44
N ILE A 59 -23.95 1.77 -5.32
CA ILE A 59 -22.56 1.38 -5.10
C ILE A 59 -22.47 -0.14 -5.23
N ALA A 60 -23.29 -0.90 -4.49
CA ALA A 60 -23.27 -2.35 -4.57
C ALA A 60 -23.44 -2.83 -6.01
N ARG A 61 -24.49 -2.36 -6.71
CA ARG A 61 -24.80 -2.74 -8.10
C ARG A 61 -23.69 -2.37 -9.09
N ARG A 62 -23.16 -1.14 -9.00
CA ARG A 62 -22.15 -0.64 -9.95
C ARG A 62 -20.78 -1.25 -9.70
N LEU A 63 -20.40 -1.43 -8.43
CA LEU A 63 -19.08 -1.93 -8.08
C LEU A 63 -18.97 -3.45 -8.25
N THR A 64 -20.08 -4.21 -8.20
CA THR A 64 -20.08 -5.63 -8.57
C THR A 64 -19.71 -5.90 -10.03
N GLU A 65 -19.66 -4.86 -10.87
CA GLU A 65 -19.11 -4.96 -12.23
C GLU A 65 -17.57 -5.02 -12.27
N GLU A 66 -16.89 -4.77 -11.15
CA GLU A 66 -15.42 -4.63 -11.05
C GLU A 66 -14.80 -5.47 -9.91
N VAL A 67 -15.51 -5.63 -8.80
CA VAL A 67 -15.06 -6.38 -7.61
C VAL A 67 -16.16 -7.32 -7.14
N ASP A 68 -15.84 -8.25 -6.24
CA ASP A 68 -16.84 -9.14 -5.66
C ASP A 68 -17.88 -8.40 -4.80
N GLY A 69 -19.04 -9.03 -4.59
CA GLY A 69 -20.14 -8.47 -3.80
C GLY A 69 -19.76 -8.08 -2.36
N PRO A 70 -19.06 -8.94 -1.59
CA PRO A 70 -18.57 -8.59 -0.26
C PRO A 70 -17.69 -7.32 -0.24
N GLN A 71 -16.80 -7.17 -1.22
CA GLN A 71 -15.93 -6.01 -1.34
C GLN A 71 -16.69 -4.73 -1.72
N ALA A 72 -17.62 -4.82 -2.68
CA ALA A 72 -18.50 -3.72 -3.03
C ALA A 72 -19.31 -3.23 -1.81
N ALA A 73 -19.87 -4.17 -1.03
CA ALA A 73 -20.61 -3.87 0.19
C ALA A 73 -19.73 -3.22 1.28
N MET A 74 -18.47 -3.66 1.42
CA MET A 74 -17.51 -3.04 2.34
C MET A 74 -17.23 -1.58 1.98
N PHE A 75 -17.06 -1.26 0.69
CA PHE A 75 -16.84 0.13 0.26
C PHE A 75 -18.07 1.02 0.55
N ALA A 76 -19.29 0.52 0.32
CA ALA A 76 -20.52 1.22 0.69
C ALA A 76 -20.59 1.49 2.21
N ARG A 77 -20.30 0.49 3.06
CA ARG A 77 -20.29 0.65 4.52
C ARG A 77 -19.30 1.73 4.98
N ARG A 78 -18.08 1.74 4.43
CA ARG A 78 -17.07 2.76 4.78
C ARG A 78 -17.55 4.16 4.41
N LEU A 79 -18.07 4.36 3.20
CA LEU A 79 -18.57 5.66 2.76
C LEU A 79 -19.72 6.16 3.64
N ARG A 80 -20.66 5.27 4.01
CA ARG A 80 -21.75 5.57 4.94
C ARG A 80 -21.23 5.99 6.32
N ALA A 81 -20.24 5.28 6.86
CA ALA A 81 -19.66 5.59 8.16
C ALA A 81 -19.03 7.00 8.18
N VAL A 82 -18.31 7.37 7.13
CA VAL A 82 -17.71 8.71 6.98
C VAL A 82 -18.81 9.78 6.86
N HIS A 83 -19.81 9.57 6.01
CA HIS A 83 -20.93 10.48 5.86
C HIS A 83 -21.70 10.70 7.18
N ALA A 84 -21.95 9.62 7.93
CA ALA A 84 -22.59 9.70 9.24
C ALA A 84 -21.74 10.50 10.24
N ARG A 85 -20.41 10.29 10.24
CA ARG A 85 -19.51 11.05 11.12
C ARG A 85 -19.48 12.53 10.79
N LEU A 86 -19.41 12.89 9.51
CA LEU A 86 -19.51 14.27 9.05
C LEU A 86 -20.85 14.91 9.47
N GLY A 87 -21.95 14.15 9.45
CA GLY A 87 -23.24 14.59 9.95
C GLY A 87 -23.24 14.92 11.45
N VAL A 88 -22.54 14.13 12.27
CA VAL A 88 -22.36 14.41 13.70
C VAL A 88 -21.50 15.67 13.90
N LEU A 89 -20.41 15.81 13.15
CA LEU A 89 -19.50 16.96 13.25
C LEU A 89 -20.14 18.27 12.81
N ALA A 90 -21.07 18.24 11.86
CA ALA A 90 -21.73 19.41 11.27
C ALA A 90 -22.39 20.35 12.30
N ALA A 91 -22.80 19.84 13.46
CA ALA A 91 -23.38 20.66 14.53
C ALA A 91 -22.36 21.59 15.20
N ALA A 92 -21.10 21.18 15.28
CA ALA A 92 -20.03 21.94 15.93
C ALA A 92 -19.00 22.51 14.94
N ARG A 93 -18.94 21.98 13.73
CA ARG A 93 -17.97 22.30 12.68
C ARG A 93 -18.71 22.44 11.33
N PRO A 94 -19.16 23.65 10.95
CA PRO A 94 -19.92 23.87 9.72
C PRO A 94 -19.19 23.40 8.44
N GLU A 95 -17.86 23.35 8.44
CA GLU A 95 -17.04 22.79 7.36
C GLU A 95 -17.39 21.33 7.06
N ALA A 96 -17.84 20.57 8.06
CA ALA A 96 -18.27 19.19 7.88
C ALA A 96 -19.52 19.09 6.96
N ARG A 97 -20.36 20.12 6.91
CA ARG A 97 -21.52 20.19 5.98
C ARG A 97 -21.02 20.24 4.53
N VAL A 98 -19.99 21.05 4.29
CA VAL A 98 -19.35 21.21 2.97
C VAL A 98 -18.70 19.88 2.54
N LEU A 99 -17.93 19.26 3.42
CA LEU A 99 -17.31 17.96 3.16
C LEU A 99 -18.36 16.86 2.92
N ARG A 100 -19.48 16.89 3.64
CA ARG A 100 -20.55 15.90 3.48
C ARG A 100 -21.22 16.00 2.11
N VAL A 101 -21.45 17.22 1.61
CA VAL A 101 -21.92 17.45 0.24
C VAL A 101 -20.86 16.97 -0.76
N GLY A 102 -19.59 17.36 -0.58
CA GLY A 102 -18.49 16.96 -1.44
C GLY A 102 -18.35 15.45 -1.61
N LEU A 103 -18.37 14.70 -0.50
CA LEU A 103 -18.29 13.24 -0.48
C LEU A 103 -19.36 12.60 -1.38
N LEU A 104 -20.61 13.05 -1.24
CA LEU A 104 -21.73 12.47 -1.95
C LEU A 104 -21.75 12.83 -3.44
N GLN A 105 -21.46 14.09 -3.77
CA GLN A 105 -21.38 14.55 -5.15
C GLN A 105 -20.25 13.83 -5.91
N ARG A 106 -19.05 13.76 -5.32
CA ARG A 106 -17.93 13.01 -5.90
C ARG A 106 -18.23 11.53 -6.05
N ALA A 107 -18.87 10.90 -5.06
CA ALA A 107 -19.25 9.49 -5.15
C ALA A 107 -20.23 9.25 -6.32
N ALA A 108 -21.23 10.11 -6.49
CA ALA A 108 -22.17 10.02 -7.60
C ALA A 108 -21.47 10.18 -8.96
N GLU A 109 -20.56 11.14 -9.08
CA GLU A 109 -19.79 11.38 -10.31
C GLU A 109 -18.89 10.19 -10.67
N ILE A 110 -18.19 9.60 -9.68
CA ILE A 110 -17.36 8.40 -9.89
C ILE A 110 -18.22 7.21 -10.36
N LEU A 111 -19.41 7.02 -9.79
CA LEU A 111 -20.30 5.90 -10.15
C LEU A 111 -20.90 6.03 -11.56
N ASP A 112 -20.96 7.24 -12.11
CA ASP A 112 -21.38 7.49 -13.49
C ASP A 112 -20.22 7.55 -14.49
N ALA A 113 -18.98 7.63 -14.01
CA ALA A 113 -17.80 7.61 -14.85
C ALA A 113 -17.53 6.21 -15.44
N PRO A 114 -16.71 6.11 -16.49
CA PRO A 114 -16.12 4.83 -16.91
C PRO A 114 -15.31 4.16 -15.78
N LYS A 115 -15.10 2.85 -15.90
CA LYS A 115 -14.21 2.09 -15.00
C LYS A 115 -12.77 2.63 -15.07
N PRO A 116 -11.96 2.53 -13.99
CA PRO A 116 -12.29 1.88 -12.72
C PRO A 116 -13.04 2.79 -11.74
N ARG A 117 -14.11 2.30 -11.13
CA ARG A 117 -14.92 3.01 -10.12
C ARG A 117 -14.63 2.50 -8.72
N ALA A 118 -14.42 1.19 -8.55
CA ALA A 118 -14.34 0.57 -7.23
C ALA A 118 -13.16 1.10 -6.40
N LEU A 119 -11.98 1.20 -7.01
CA LEU A 119 -10.79 1.76 -6.37
C LEU A 119 -10.95 3.25 -6.05
N ARG A 120 -11.60 4.02 -6.93
CA ARG A 120 -11.86 5.45 -6.72
C ARG A 120 -12.84 5.69 -5.58
N ILE A 121 -13.92 4.91 -5.46
CA ILE A 121 -14.86 5.00 -4.32
C ILE A 121 -14.18 4.62 -3.01
N ARG A 122 -13.33 3.58 -3.01
CA ARG A 122 -12.53 3.23 -1.84
C ARG A 122 -11.63 4.38 -1.40
N ALA A 123 -10.88 4.96 -2.33
CA ALA A 123 -9.96 6.07 -2.06
C ALA A 123 -10.71 7.33 -1.59
N LEU A 124 -11.87 7.64 -2.21
CA LEU A 124 -12.73 8.75 -1.80
C LEU A 124 -13.18 8.62 -0.33
N ALA A 125 -13.58 7.42 0.10
CA ALA A 125 -13.96 7.18 1.48
C ALA A 125 -12.79 7.38 2.45
N ASP A 126 -11.59 6.86 2.13
CA ASP A 126 -10.39 7.05 2.96
C ASP A 126 -9.95 8.55 2.99
N PHE A 127 -10.14 9.30 1.91
CA PHE A 127 -9.86 10.75 1.84
C PHE A 127 -10.78 11.59 2.72
N TYR A 128 -12.09 11.47 2.56
CA TYR A 128 -13.04 12.21 3.38
C TYR A 128 -13.04 11.74 4.85
N TYR A 129 -12.69 10.47 5.10
CA TYR A 129 -12.40 9.98 6.44
C TYR A 129 -11.26 10.78 7.09
N SER A 130 -10.16 10.96 6.36
CA SER A 130 -8.96 11.65 6.83
C SER A 130 -9.27 13.10 7.21
N HIS A 131 -9.98 13.84 6.35
CA HIS A 131 -10.36 15.22 6.63
C HIS A 131 -11.41 15.33 7.74
N ALA A 132 -12.35 14.39 7.84
CA ALA A 132 -13.27 14.34 8.97
C ALA A 132 -12.55 14.10 10.30
N ALA A 133 -11.51 13.26 10.32
CA ALA A 133 -10.71 13.00 11.50
C ALA A 133 -9.88 14.22 11.92
N LEU A 134 -9.26 14.91 10.96
CA LEU A 134 -8.53 16.15 11.22
C LEU A 134 -9.46 17.25 11.75
N LEU A 135 -10.66 17.39 11.17
CA LEU A 135 -11.67 18.35 11.64
C LEU A 135 -12.17 18.04 13.05
N GLN A 136 -12.29 16.76 13.39
CA GLN A 136 -12.71 16.31 14.71
C GLN A 136 -11.69 16.67 15.80
N HIS A 137 -10.41 16.37 15.56
CA HIS A 137 -9.38 16.49 16.60
C HIS A 137 -8.68 17.86 16.60
N GLY A 138 -8.70 18.58 15.49
CA GLY A 138 -7.97 19.83 15.34
C GLY A 138 -6.45 19.64 15.41
N ALA A 139 -5.74 20.73 15.66
CA ALA A 139 -4.29 20.69 15.83
C ALA A 139 -3.91 20.14 17.21
N GLY A 140 -3.10 19.08 17.23
CA GLY A 140 -2.45 18.56 18.43
C GLY A 140 -0.94 18.83 18.46
N PRO A 141 -0.23 18.34 19.49
CA PRO A 141 1.23 18.44 19.54
C PRO A 141 1.89 17.62 18.42
N PRO A 142 3.13 17.89 18.02
CA PRO A 142 3.85 17.05 17.06
C PRO A 142 3.90 15.59 17.52
N LEU A 143 3.69 14.63 16.61
CA LEU A 143 3.75 13.19 16.93
C LEU A 143 5.05 12.78 17.66
N GLU A 144 6.13 13.51 17.42
CA GLU A 144 7.45 13.29 18.00
C GLU A 144 7.43 13.35 19.54
N GLU A 145 6.56 14.17 20.14
CA GLU A 145 6.41 14.25 21.60
C GLU A 145 5.91 12.92 22.19
N ALA A 146 4.91 12.30 21.55
CA ALA A 146 4.41 10.99 21.97
C ALA A 146 5.47 9.89 21.81
N VAL A 147 6.27 9.96 20.74
CA VAL A 147 7.39 9.03 20.50
C VAL A 147 8.49 9.19 21.56
N ALA A 148 8.83 10.42 21.93
CA ALA A 148 9.83 10.71 22.96
C ALA A 148 9.39 10.19 24.35
N ALA A 149 8.08 10.21 24.63
CA ALA A 149 7.50 9.68 25.87
C ALA A 149 7.34 8.14 25.88
N ALA A 150 7.63 7.46 24.77
CA ALA A 150 7.40 6.03 24.62
C ALA A 150 8.24 5.20 25.60
N ARG A 151 7.58 4.28 26.31
CA ARG A 151 8.24 3.31 27.20
C ARG A 151 8.50 2.00 26.47
N TRP A 152 9.78 1.66 26.35
CA TRP A 152 10.22 0.40 25.75
C TRP A 152 10.33 -0.69 26.82
N ARG A 153 9.78 -1.86 26.51
CA ARG A 153 9.87 -3.07 27.33
C ARG A 153 10.58 -4.17 26.54
N GLU A 154 11.54 -4.83 27.17
CA GLU A 154 12.14 -6.04 26.61
C GLU A 154 11.14 -7.20 26.65
N VAL A 155 10.97 -7.87 25.51
CA VAL A 155 10.02 -8.98 25.30
C VAL A 155 10.71 -10.29 24.93
N GLY A 156 12.01 -10.22 24.65
CA GLY A 156 12.92 -11.35 24.49
C GLY A 156 14.33 -10.84 24.19
N PRO A 157 15.33 -11.73 24.09
CA PRO A 157 16.72 -11.35 23.90
C PRO A 157 16.90 -10.42 22.68
N GLY A 158 17.30 -9.17 22.92
CA GLY A 158 17.51 -8.19 21.85
C GLY A 158 16.22 -7.67 21.19
N VAL A 159 15.04 -8.04 21.68
CA VAL A 159 13.74 -7.58 21.15
C VAL A 159 13.02 -6.73 22.19
N ALA A 160 12.73 -5.48 21.83
CA ALA A 160 11.95 -4.55 22.65
C ALA A 160 10.67 -4.10 21.92
N HIS A 161 9.60 -3.93 22.69
CA HIS A 161 8.31 -3.42 22.23
C HIS A 161 7.95 -2.14 22.96
N ALA A 162 7.34 -1.20 22.25
CA ALA A 162 6.71 -0.02 22.83
C ALA A 162 5.31 0.16 22.22
N ARG A 163 4.36 0.54 23.07
CA ARG A 163 3.06 1.05 22.61
C ARG A 163 3.05 2.57 22.80
N ILE A 164 2.88 3.28 21.70
CA ILE A 164 2.89 4.74 21.64
C ILE A 164 1.46 5.21 21.46
N THR A 165 0.95 5.92 22.46
CA THR A 165 -0.41 6.46 22.47
C THR A 165 -0.42 7.87 23.03
N GLY A 166 -1.31 8.71 22.52
CA GLY A 166 -1.43 10.10 22.97
C GLY A 166 -1.96 10.99 21.85
N PRO A 167 -2.26 12.27 22.15
CA PRO A 167 -2.64 13.22 21.12
C PRO A 167 -1.46 13.50 20.17
N SER A 168 -1.78 13.82 18.91
CA SER A 168 -0.82 14.39 17.96
C SER A 168 -1.49 15.34 16.97
N ASP A 169 -0.68 15.94 16.10
CA ASP A 169 -1.03 16.72 14.92
C ASP A 169 -1.86 15.96 13.87
N PHE A 170 -2.15 14.67 14.11
CA PHE A 170 -3.03 13.82 13.30
C PHE A 170 -4.18 13.20 14.11
N GLY A 171 -4.42 13.68 15.34
CA GLY A 171 -5.37 13.11 16.29
C GLY A 171 -4.72 12.07 17.23
N PRO A 172 -5.50 11.19 17.87
CA PRO A 172 -4.95 10.21 18.80
C PRO A 172 -4.10 9.17 18.07
N LEU A 173 -2.85 9.02 18.51
CA LEU A 173 -1.94 7.98 18.03
C LEU A 173 -2.23 6.65 18.72
N HIS A 174 -2.11 5.56 17.96
CA HIS A 174 -1.96 4.22 18.48
C HIS A 174 -0.97 3.46 17.59
N VAL A 175 0.27 3.39 18.03
CA VAL A 175 1.36 2.75 17.30
C VAL A 175 1.98 1.68 18.17
N ASN A 176 2.16 0.48 17.62
CA ASN A 176 3.03 -0.53 18.21
C ASN A 176 4.37 -0.52 17.48
N ALA A 177 5.45 -0.32 18.22
CA ALA A 177 6.81 -0.29 17.70
C ALA A 177 7.61 -1.49 18.22
N LEU A 178 8.39 -2.11 17.35
CA LEU A 178 9.38 -3.14 17.70
C LEU A 178 10.77 -2.63 17.38
N ARG A 179 11.72 -2.94 18.25
CA ARG A 179 13.14 -2.68 18.05
C ARG A 179 13.90 -3.98 18.27
N VAL A 180 14.66 -4.40 17.28
CA VAL A 180 15.40 -5.66 17.25
C VAL A 180 16.88 -5.36 17.09
N ARG A 181 17.68 -5.79 18.06
CA ARG A 181 19.14 -5.73 18.07
C ARG A 181 19.70 -7.15 18.03
N GLY A 182 20.48 -7.44 16.98
CA GLY A 182 20.92 -8.81 16.72
C GLY A 182 19.77 -9.70 16.23
N GLY A 183 19.86 -11.00 16.55
CA GLY A 183 18.90 -12.02 16.14
C GLY A 183 18.91 -12.29 14.64
N ARG A 184 18.22 -13.35 14.21
CA ARG A 184 18.08 -13.69 12.80
C ARG A 184 16.78 -13.08 12.26
N LEU A 185 16.84 -12.31 11.19
CA LEU A 185 15.63 -11.99 10.44
C LEU A 185 15.25 -13.21 9.59
N ARG A 186 13.99 -13.62 9.68
CA ARG A 186 13.42 -14.68 8.83
C ARG A 186 12.22 -14.13 8.09
N VAL A 187 12.18 -14.35 6.78
CA VAL A 187 11.07 -13.95 5.91
C VAL A 187 10.28 -15.19 5.52
N LEU A 188 8.96 -15.11 5.51
CA LEU A 188 8.09 -16.22 5.13
C LEU A 188 7.03 -15.80 4.12
N ASP A 189 6.74 -16.70 3.18
CA ASP A 189 5.45 -16.78 2.50
C ASP A 189 4.49 -17.58 3.40
N THR A 190 3.56 -16.91 4.07
CA THR A 190 2.61 -17.55 4.99
C THR A 190 1.53 -18.32 4.25
N GLN A 191 1.20 -17.94 3.02
CA GLN A 191 0.21 -18.65 2.21
C GLN A 191 0.75 -20.00 1.72
N ALA A 192 2.00 -20.02 1.25
CA ALA A 192 2.64 -21.25 0.81
C ALA A 192 2.93 -22.22 1.97
N THR A 193 3.28 -21.68 3.15
CA THR A 193 3.77 -22.50 4.27
C THR A 193 2.73 -22.82 5.35
N ALA A 194 1.67 -22.03 5.48
CA ALA A 194 0.65 -22.20 6.52
C ALA A 194 -0.73 -21.69 6.04
N PRO A 195 -1.30 -22.26 4.96
CA PRO A 195 -2.56 -21.78 4.39
C PRO A 195 -3.71 -21.89 5.40
N GLY A 196 -4.46 -20.80 5.58
CA GLY A 196 -5.63 -20.75 6.46
C GLY A 196 -5.33 -20.64 7.95
N VAL A 197 -4.06 -20.59 8.34
CA VAL A 197 -3.63 -20.43 9.74
C VAL A 197 -3.57 -18.94 10.09
N SER A 198 -3.97 -18.57 11.31
CA SER A 198 -3.92 -17.17 11.74
C SER A 198 -2.47 -16.69 11.86
N PHE A 199 -2.24 -15.39 11.64
CA PHE A 199 -0.89 -14.82 11.71
C PHE A 199 -0.20 -15.09 13.06
N ALA A 200 -0.93 -15.01 14.18
CA ALA A 200 -0.40 -15.31 15.51
C ALA A 200 -0.04 -16.78 15.70
N GLU A 201 -0.83 -17.71 15.17
CA GLU A 201 -0.50 -19.15 15.19
C GLU A 201 0.72 -19.46 14.33
N VAL A 202 0.89 -18.81 13.17
CA VAL A 202 2.12 -18.91 12.39
C VAL A 202 3.32 -18.46 13.23
N MET A 203 3.24 -17.31 13.91
CA MET A 203 4.34 -16.86 14.76
C MET A 203 4.65 -17.82 15.91
N ARG A 204 3.62 -18.33 16.60
CA ARG A 204 3.77 -19.32 17.69
C ARG A 204 4.40 -20.63 17.20
N SER A 205 3.92 -21.18 16.09
CA SER A 205 4.45 -22.43 15.53
C SER A 205 5.91 -22.33 15.06
N ARG A 206 6.39 -21.12 14.77
CA ARG A 206 7.77 -20.85 14.35
C ARG A 206 8.68 -20.42 15.50
N GLY A 207 8.18 -20.42 16.74
CA GLY A 207 8.91 -20.02 17.93
C GLY A 207 9.36 -18.56 17.90
N ALA A 208 8.58 -17.68 17.26
CA ALA A 208 8.94 -16.27 17.12
C ALA A 208 8.69 -15.51 18.43
N THR A 209 9.69 -14.76 18.90
CA THR A 209 9.52 -13.79 19.99
C THR A 209 8.59 -12.66 19.54
N ALA A 210 8.75 -12.20 18.30
CA ALA A 210 7.88 -11.22 17.67
C ALA A 210 7.85 -11.40 16.14
N GLY A 211 6.81 -10.88 15.50
CA GLY A 211 6.71 -10.87 14.04
C GLY A 211 5.70 -9.87 13.52
N VAL A 212 5.85 -9.50 12.25
CA VAL A 212 5.07 -8.46 11.59
C VAL A 212 4.67 -8.88 10.18
N SER A 213 3.56 -8.33 9.69
CA SER A 213 3.18 -8.45 8.29
C SER A 213 4.23 -7.84 7.37
N GLY A 214 4.43 -8.44 6.20
CA GLY A 214 5.48 -8.08 5.26
C GLY A 214 5.03 -7.19 4.09
N GLY A 215 5.48 -7.58 2.89
CA GLY A 215 5.27 -6.88 1.63
C GLY A 215 3.87 -7.03 1.05
N PHE A 216 3.65 -6.31 -0.05
CA PHE A 216 2.38 -6.31 -0.78
C PHE A 216 2.06 -7.67 -1.40
N PHE A 217 0.78 -7.88 -1.68
CA PHE A 217 0.27 -9.04 -2.40
C PHE A 217 -0.94 -8.67 -3.26
N LEU A 218 -1.21 -9.45 -4.31
CA LEU A 218 -2.39 -9.27 -5.15
C LEU A 218 -3.65 -9.54 -4.32
N TYR A 219 -4.63 -8.64 -4.35
CA TYR A 219 -5.83 -8.81 -3.53
C TYR A 219 -7.12 -8.36 -4.19
N SER A 220 -7.11 -7.25 -4.93
CA SER A 220 -8.34 -6.63 -5.45
C SER A 220 -8.16 -5.99 -6.82
N GLU A 221 -7.02 -6.25 -7.46
CA GLU A 221 -6.78 -5.90 -8.85
C GLU A 221 -7.82 -6.61 -9.72
N SER A 222 -8.52 -5.85 -10.57
CA SER A 222 -9.64 -6.37 -11.37
C SER A 222 -9.22 -7.35 -12.47
N ASP A 223 -7.93 -7.38 -12.80
CA ASP A 223 -7.33 -8.17 -13.86
C ASP A 223 -6.41 -9.30 -13.33
N ILE A 224 -6.60 -9.76 -12.09
CA ILE A 224 -5.96 -10.99 -11.59
C ILE A 224 -6.42 -12.17 -12.44
N GLN A 225 -5.49 -12.78 -13.18
CA GLN A 225 -5.73 -13.93 -14.04
C GLN A 225 -4.64 -15.00 -13.85
N PRO A 226 -4.99 -16.30 -13.97
CA PRO A 226 -4.01 -17.38 -13.92
C PRO A 226 -2.86 -17.15 -14.91
N PRO A 227 -1.61 -17.47 -14.53
CA PRO A 227 -1.23 -18.17 -13.31
C PRO A 227 -1.05 -17.27 -12.07
N ALA A 228 -1.22 -15.95 -12.20
CA ALA A 228 -1.27 -15.08 -11.02
C ALA A 228 -2.56 -15.34 -10.23
N ALA A 229 -2.45 -15.35 -8.91
CA ALA A 229 -3.55 -15.63 -8.02
C ALA A 229 -3.69 -14.57 -6.93
N GLN A 230 -4.89 -14.47 -6.37
CA GLN A 230 -5.14 -13.65 -5.21
C GLN A 230 -4.30 -14.16 -4.03
N GLY A 231 -3.49 -13.28 -3.47
CA GLY A 231 -2.54 -13.55 -2.39
C GLY A 231 -1.09 -13.66 -2.83
N ASP A 232 -0.81 -13.73 -4.13
CA ASP A 232 0.56 -13.78 -4.64
C ASP A 232 1.37 -12.56 -4.16
N PRO A 233 2.59 -12.75 -3.62
CA PRO A 233 3.47 -11.67 -3.23
C PRO A 233 3.81 -10.74 -4.40
N VAL A 234 3.95 -9.45 -4.12
CA VAL A 234 4.34 -8.44 -5.11
C VAL A 234 5.65 -7.78 -4.69
N GLY A 235 6.68 -7.93 -5.53
CA GLY A 235 8.03 -7.47 -5.26
C GLY A 235 8.93 -8.58 -4.71
N LEU A 236 10.17 -8.23 -4.38
CA LEU A 236 11.18 -9.17 -3.91
C LEU A 236 10.71 -9.95 -2.67
N LEU A 237 10.86 -11.27 -2.70
CA LEU A 237 10.75 -12.15 -1.54
C LEU A 237 11.86 -13.20 -1.59
N VAL A 238 12.75 -13.17 -0.59
CA VAL A 238 13.81 -14.17 -0.40
C VAL A 238 13.65 -14.78 0.98
N SER A 239 13.64 -16.11 1.04
CA SER A 239 13.52 -16.90 2.27
C SER A 239 14.64 -17.93 2.28
N ASP A 240 15.47 -17.94 3.32
CA ASP A 240 16.58 -18.91 3.47
C ASP A 240 17.50 -19.02 2.23
N GLY A 241 17.73 -17.89 1.54
CA GLY A 241 18.58 -17.78 0.34
C GLY A 241 17.87 -18.12 -0.98
N GLU A 242 16.62 -18.60 -0.92
CA GLU A 242 15.83 -18.88 -2.11
C GLU A 242 15.01 -17.65 -2.51
N VAL A 243 15.14 -17.20 -3.76
CA VAL A 243 14.27 -16.18 -4.35
C VAL A 243 12.91 -16.80 -4.65
N VAL A 244 11.97 -16.63 -3.74
CA VAL A 244 10.58 -17.08 -3.88
C VAL A 244 9.85 -16.22 -4.92
N GLN A 245 10.05 -14.90 -4.85
CA GLN A 245 9.51 -13.94 -5.80
C GLN A 245 10.62 -12.97 -6.25
N PRO A 246 10.93 -12.88 -7.55
CA PRO A 246 11.96 -11.98 -8.05
C PRO A 246 11.52 -10.50 -7.96
N PRO A 247 12.48 -9.55 -7.94
CA PRO A 247 12.18 -8.12 -7.91
C PRO A 247 11.68 -7.66 -9.29
N ALA A 248 10.42 -7.94 -9.62
CA ALA A 248 9.82 -7.46 -10.86
C ALA A 248 9.80 -5.92 -10.93
N PHE A 249 9.65 -5.26 -9.77
CA PHE A 249 9.56 -3.82 -9.56
C PHE A 249 10.78 -3.32 -8.78
N ARG A 250 11.23 -2.10 -9.04
CA ARG A 250 12.33 -1.45 -8.30
C ARG A 250 11.88 -0.87 -6.95
N ARG A 251 11.43 -1.72 -6.04
CA ARG A 251 10.89 -1.28 -4.74
C ARG A 251 11.92 -1.31 -3.63
N ALA A 252 11.77 -0.41 -2.65
CA ALA A 252 12.46 -0.53 -1.37
C ALA A 252 12.30 -1.94 -0.81
N ALA A 253 13.42 -2.55 -0.42
CA ALA A 253 13.45 -3.87 0.19
C ALA A 253 14.34 -3.86 1.43
N LEU A 254 13.85 -4.51 2.49
CA LEU A 254 14.64 -4.87 3.65
C LEU A 254 15.39 -6.16 3.32
N VAL A 255 16.70 -6.14 3.46
CA VAL A 255 17.58 -7.25 3.09
C VAL A 255 18.50 -7.59 4.26
N GLU A 256 18.64 -8.88 4.55
CA GLU A 256 19.68 -9.44 5.40
C GLU A 256 20.54 -10.41 4.58
N ASP A 257 21.85 -10.19 4.59
CA ASP A 257 22.81 -11.08 3.90
C ASP A 257 23.20 -12.29 4.75
N ALA A 258 23.94 -13.23 4.16
CA ALA A 258 24.43 -14.42 4.83
C ALA A 258 25.39 -14.15 6.02
N ARG A 259 25.91 -12.92 6.15
CA ARG A 259 26.74 -12.48 7.27
C ARG A 259 25.92 -11.79 8.38
N GLY A 260 24.61 -11.65 8.20
CA GLY A 260 23.71 -10.97 9.14
C GLY A 260 23.69 -9.46 9.00
N GLN A 261 24.29 -8.90 7.94
CA GLN A 261 24.25 -7.45 7.70
C GLN A 261 22.94 -7.06 7.04
N ARG A 262 22.37 -5.95 7.50
CA ARG A 262 21.06 -5.46 7.06
C ARG A 262 21.19 -4.18 6.25
N THR A 263 20.36 -4.05 5.22
CA THR A 263 20.16 -2.79 4.50
C THR A 263 18.71 -2.60 4.10
N ILE A 264 18.35 -1.35 3.81
CA ILE A 264 17.11 -0.97 3.13
C ILE A 264 17.51 -0.15 1.90
N ALA A 265 17.12 -0.63 0.72
CA ALA A 265 17.40 0.03 -0.55
C ALA A 265 16.37 -0.34 -1.62
N PRO A 266 16.13 0.52 -2.63
CA PRO A 266 15.36 0.14 -3.82
C PRO A 266 16.08 -0.94 -4.63
N LEU A 267 15.43 -2.09 -4.80
CA LEU A 267 15.95 -3.23 -5.57
C LEU A 267 14.99 -3.58 -6.69
N GLY A 268 15.49 -3.49 -7.93
CA GLY A 268 14.76 -3.81 -9.15
C GLY A 268 15.28 -5.05 -9.85
N PRO A 269 14.77 -5.34 -11.06
CA PRO A 269 15.21 -6.49 -11.82
C PRO A 269 16.62 -6.29 -12.39
N GLU A 270 17.20 -5.10 -12.42
CA GLU A 270 18.56 -4.88 -12.91
C GLU A 270 19.59 -5.70 -12.12
N GLY A 271 20.45 -6.42 -12.84
CA GLY A 271 21.43 -7.33 -12.26
C GLY A 271 20.89 -8.70 -11.83
N LEU A 272 19.56 -8.91 -11.89
CA LEU A 272 18.95 -10.23 -11.71
C LEU A 272 19.45 -11.20 -12.78
N VAL A 273 19.91 -12.37 -12.36
CA VAL A 273 20.19 -13.48 -13.27
C VAL A 273 18.99 -14.42 -13.25
N VAL A 274 18.39 -14.63 -14.41
CA VAL A 274 17.25 -15.53 -14.65
C VAL A 274 17.77 -16.76 -15.40
N ARG A 275 17.54 -17.97 -14.88
CA ARG A 275 17.97 -19.22 -15.51
C ARG A 275 16.79 -20.14 -15.80
N TRP A 276 16.80 -20.77 -16.97
CA TRP A 276 15.82 -21.75 -17.42
C TRP A 276 16.56 -22.94 -18.08
N PRO A 277 15.89 -24.06 -18.42
CA PRO A 277 16.58 -25.27 -18.89
C PRO A 277 17.50 -25.10 -20.11
N GLY A 278 17.26 -24.10 -20.96
CA GLY A 278 18.04 -23.88 -22.18
C GLY A 278 18.87 -22.60 -22.19
N GLY A 279 19.01 -21.90 -21.06
CA GLY A 279 19.84 -20.69 -21.01
C GLY A 279 19.74 -19.87 -19.73
N GLU A 280 20.47 -18.77 -19.74
CA GLU A 280 20.40 -17.74 -18.70
C GLU A 280 20.45 -16.33 -19.29
N ALA A 281 19.94 -15.38 -18.53
CA ALA A 281 19.92 -13.97 -18.87
C ALA A 281 20.26 -13.14 -17.63
N ARG A 282 21.17 -12.18 -17.79
CA ARG A 282 21.40 -11.13 -16.80
C ARG A 282 20.66 -9.88 -17.24
N VAL A 283 19.67 -9.45 -16.48
CA VAL A 283 18.89 -8.25 -16.77
C VAL A 283 19.79 -7.02 -16.67
N THR A 284 19.80 -6.20 -17.71
CA THR A 284 20.61 -4.98 -17.80
C THR A 284 19.79 -3.70 -17.73
N ALA A 285 18.48 -3.77 -17.95
CA ALA A 285 17.59 -2.62 -17.90
C ALA A 285 16.17 -3.03 -17.46
N ARG A 286 15.43 -2.09 -16.87
CA ARG A 286 13.99 -2.22 -16.64
C ARG A 286 13.21 -1.19 -17.46
N ASN A 287 12.02 -1.55 -17.95
CA ASN A 287 11.03 -0.65 -18.56
C ASN A 287 11.59 0.31 -19.65
N THR A 288 12.70 -0.06 -20.29
CA THR A 288 13.41 0.81 -21.25
C THR A 288 13.32 0.20 -22.65
N ALA A 289 12.35 0.66 -23.44
CA ALA A 289 12.08 0.10 -24.77
C ALA A 289 13.28 0.18 -25.74
N ALA A 290 14.09 1.23 -25.63
CA ALA A 290 15.27 1.46 -26.48
C ALA A 290 16.51 0.64 -26.07
N ALA A 291 16.48 -0.07 -24.94
CA ALA A 291 17.65 -0.82 -24.46
C ALA A 291 17.95 -2.03 -25.36
N SER A 292 19.22 -2.21 -25.72
CA SER A 292 19.69 -3.28 -26.60
C SER A 292 19.94 -4.62 -25.88
N GLY A 293 20.22 -4.57 -24.56
CA GLY A 293 20.47 -5.74 -23.72
C GLY A 293 19.20 -6.47 -23.26
N TRP A 294 19.37 -7.38 -22.31
CA TRP A 294 18.25 -8.06 -21.65
C TRP A 294 17.45 -7.06 -20.81
N THR A 295 16.17 -6.89 -21.13
CA THR A 295 15.32 -5.87 -20.49
C THR A 295 14.10 -6.52 -19.86
N ALA A 296 13.87 -6.24 -18.59
CA ALA A 296 12.65 -6.62 -17.89
C ALA A 296 11.58 -5.53 -18.04
N PHE A 297 10.35 -5.91 -18.39
CA PHE A 297 9.20 -5.02 -18.46
C PHE A 297 8.15 -5.45 -17.45
N ASN A 298 7.76 -4.55 -16.56
CA ASN A 298 6.77 -4.77 -15.52
C ASN A 298 5.56 -3.84 -15.73
N ARG A 299 4.54 -3.95 -14.88
CA ARG A 299 3.28 -3.22 -15.01
C ARG A 299 3.37 -1.69 -14.86
N ALA A 300 4.51 -1.17 -14.39
CA ALA A 300 4.78 0.27 -14.41
C ALA A 300 5.11 0.80 -15.82
N PHE A 301 5.50 -0.09 -16.75
CA PHE A 301 5.64 0.26 -18.17
C PHE A 301 4.27 0.32 -18.87
N GLY A 302 3.41 -0.67 -18.62
CA GLY A 302 2.09 -0.76 -19.23
C GLY A 302 1.53 -2.18 -19.23
N LEU A 303 0.49 -2.40 -20.03
CA LEU A 303 -0.19 -3.70 -20.12
C LEU A 303 0.61 -4.74 -20.91
N GLU A 304 1.40 -4.29 -21.88
CA GLU A 304 2.18 -5.14 -22.77
C GLU A 304 3.62 -4.67 -22.90
N SER A 305 4.54 -5.60 -23.16
CA SER A 305 5.94 -5.29 -23.45
C SER A 305 6.11 -4.72 -24.86
N PRO A 306 7.18 -3.99 -25.18
CA PRO A 306 7.45 -3.55 -26.54
C PRO A 306 7.48 -4.69 -27.56
N GLY A 307 6.77 -4.50 -28.68
CA GLY A 307 6.71 -5.45 -29.79
C GLY A 307 8.00 -5.54 -30.62
N GLY A 308 7.86 -6.03 -31.85
CA GLY A 308 8.96 -6.13 -32.82
C GLY A 308 9.64 -7.50 -32.87
N ARG A 309 10.85 -7.54 -33.47
CA ARG A 309 11.56 -8.79 -33.82
C ARG A 309 12.25 -9.51 -32.65
N ARG A 310 12.27 -8.91 -31.47
CA ARG A 310 12.90 -9.51 -30.29
C ARG A 310 12.01 -10.62 -29.74
N ALA A 311 12.63 -11.70 -29.28
CA ALA A 311 11.96 -12.73 -28.51
C ALA A 311 11.80 -12.26 -27.05
N GLY A 312 10.79 -12.78 -26.36
CA GLY A 312 10.62 -12.56 -24.92
C GLY A 312 9.96 -13.74 -24.23
N VAL A 313 10.08 -13.75 -22.92
CA VAL A 313 9.39 -14.67 -22.01
C VAL A 313 8.71 -13.88 -20.90
N ALA A 314 7.44 -14.18 -20.62
CA ALA A 314 6.73 -13.70 -19.46
C ALA A 314 6.97 -14.67 -18.30
N VAL A 315 7.29 -14.13 -17.13
CA VAL A 315 7.62 -14.91 -15.92
C VAL A 315 6.74 -14.46 -14.77
N VAL A 316 6.17 -15.42 -14.04
CA VAL A 316 5.46 -15.21 -12.77
C VAL A 316 6.04 -16.20 -11.76
N GLY A 317 6.50 -15.70 -10.61
CA GLY A 317 7.21 -16.55 -9.64
C GLY A 317 8.37 -17.28 -10.29
N ARG A 318 8.36 -18.62 -10.20
CA ARG A 318 9.39 -19.51 -10.73
C ARG A 318 8.99 -20.24 -12.02
N GLN A 319 8.07 -19.66 -12.80
CA GLN A 319 7.56 -20.30 -14.00
C GLN A 319 7.48 -19.33 -15.19
N VAL A 320 7.83 -19.82 -16.38
CA VAL A 320 7.50 -19.15 -17.65
C VAL A 320 6.02 -19.36 -17.95
N VAL A 321 5.32 -18.26 -18.22
CA VAL A 321 3.87 -18.26 -18.44
C VAL A 321 3.48 -17.97 -19.89
N ALA A 322 4.37 -17.30 -20.62
CA ALA A 322 4.26 -17.09 -22.06
C ALA A 322 5.66 -16.94 -22.67
N SER A 323 5.83 -17.32 -23.93
CA SER A 323 7.04 -17.09 -24.71
C SER A 323 6.67 -16.73 -26.14
N GLY A 324 7.51 -15.99 -26.85
CA GLY A 324 7.28 -15.70 -28.26
C GLY A 324 8.05 -14.52 -28.81
N GLN A 325 7.85 -14.26 -30.10
CA GLN A 325 8.28 -13.03 -30.76
C GLN A 325 7.17 -11.98 -30.69
N GLY A 326 7.52 -10.70 -30.80
CA GLY A 326 6.52 -9.61 -30.76
C GLY A 326 6.16 -9.17 -29.35
N SER A 327 5.02 -8.53 -29.19
CA SER A 327 4.52 -8.02 -27.91
C SER A 327 4.04 -9.20 -27.04
N LEU A 328 4.23 -9.12 -25.72
CA LEU A 328 3.70 -10.06 -24.76
C LEU A 328 2.95 -9.30 -23.65
N PRO A 329 1.81 -9.82 -23.16
CA PRO A 329 1.16 -9.30 -21.97
C PRO A 329 2.11 -9.33 -20.77
N ILE A 330 2.15 -8.24 -20.01
CA ILE A 330 2.96 -8.14 -18.80
C ILE A 330 2.14 -8.65 -17.60
N PRO A 331 2.59 -9.71 -16.90
CA PRO A 331 1.87 -10.23 -15.74
C PRO A 331 1.86 -9.26 -14.55
N LEU A 332 0.80 -9.31 -13.72
CA LEU A 332 0.64 -8.43 -12.55
C LEU A 332 1.76 -8.56 -11.51
N SER A 333 2.05 -9.79 -11.09
CA SER A 333 3.07 -10.14 -10.08
C SER A 333 4.40 -10.58 -10.73
N GLY A 334 4.62 -10.23 -12.00
CA GLY A 334 5.74 -10.73 -12.79
C GLY A 334 6.32 -9.69 -13.75
N PHE A 335 7.06 -10.19 -14.73
CA PHE A 335 7.67 -9.35 -15.76
C PHE A 335 7.79 -10.09 -17.08
N VAL A 336 7.92 -9.34 -18.18
CA VAL A 336 8.38 -9.85 -19.46
C VAL A 336 9.86 -9.58 -19.62
N LEU A 337 10.66 -10.62 -19.79
CA LEU A 337 12.07 -10.52 -20.12
C LEU A 337 12.26 -10.55 -21.63
N ARG A 338 12.80 -9.46 -22.19
CA ARG A 338 13.08 -9.31 -23.63
C ARG A 338 14.55 -9.59 -23.92
N ALA A 339 14.80 -10.51 -24.84
CA ALA A 339 16.14 -10.88 -25.27
C ALA A 339 16.74 -9.82 -26.22
N PRO A 340 18.08 -9.68 -26.31
CA PRO A 340 18.71 -8.94 -27.39
C PRO A 340 18.29 -9.47 -28.77
N VAL A 341 18.44 -8.66 -29.82
CA VAL A 341 18.08 -9.07 -31.19
C VAL A 341 18.90 -10.31 -31.60
N GLY A 342 18.22 -11.32 -32.14
CA GLY A 342 18.86 -12.55 -32.63
C GLY A 342 19.17 -13.61 -31.57
N VAL A 343 18.91 -13.34 -30.29
CA VAL A 343 19.11 -14.32 -29.21
C VAL A 343 17.88 -15.22 -29.09
N PRO A 344 18.00 -16.55 -29.31
CA PRO A 344 16.89 -17.48 -29.13
C PRO A 344 16.60 -17.75 -27.65
N LEU A 345 15.36 -18.13 -27.33
CA LEU A 345 14.89 -18.49 -25.99
C LEU A 345 14.60 -19.98 -25.87
N THR A 346 15.50 -20.82 -26.40
CA THR A 346 15.35 -22.28 -26.37
C THR A 346 15.14 -22.78 -24.94
N GLY A 347 14.17 -23.66 -24.75
CA GLY A 347 13.84 -24.24 -23.44
C GLY A 347 13.10 -23.31 -22.48
N ALA A 348 12.67 -22.13 -22.92
CA ALA A 348 11.85 -21.19 -22.16
C ALA A 348 10.37 -21.24 -22.62
N GLU A 349 9.82 -22.43 -22.82
CA GLU A 349 8.41 -22.60 -23.18
C GLU A 349 7.49 -22.41 -21.97
N PRO A 350 6.19 -22.08 -22.15
CA PRO A 350 5.24 -22.01 -21.06
C PRO A 350 5.24 -23.29 -20.21
N GLY A 351 5.36 -23.15 -18.89
CA GLY A 351 5.56 -24.28 -17.96
C GLY A 351 7.01 -24.56 -17.57
N ALA A 352 7.99 -24.00 -18.30
CA ALA A 352 9.40 -24.12 -17.92
C ALA A 352 9.64 -23.48 -16.54
N ARG A 353 10.38 -24.20 -15.68
CA ARG A 353 10.81 -23.67 -14.38
C ARG A 353 11.94 -22.67 -14.58
N VAL A 354 11.88 -21.58 -13.84
CA VAL A 354 12.97 -20.60 -13.77
C VAL A 354 13.52 -20.51 -12.35
N SER A 355 14.81 -20.21 -12.26
CA SER A 355 15.49 -19.91 -11.01
C SER A 355 16.20 -18.56 -11.11
N PHE A 356 16.48 -17.97 -9.95
CA PHE A 356 17.04 -16.62 -9.88
C PHE A 356 18.30 -16.58 -9.05
N SER A 357 19.19 -15.65 -9.40
CA SER A 357 20.24 -15.20 -8.50
C SER A 357 20.30 -13.68 -8.50
N LEU A 358 20.36 -13.12 -7.31
CA LEU A 358 20.48 -11.69 -7.08
C LEU A 358 21.94 -11.35 -6.79
N SER A 359 22.42 -10.27 -7.40
CA SER A 359 23.66 -9.66 -6.94
C SER A 359 23.38 -9.00 -5.59
N ALA A 360 24.30 -9.17 -4.63
CA ALA A 360 24.12 -8.64 -3.28
C ALA A 360 24.04 -7.11 -3.29
N PRO A 361 23.04 -6.50 -2.63
CA PRO A 361 23.08 -5.05 -2.36
C PRO A 361 24.13 -4.70 -1.29
N VAL A 362 24.59 -5.69 -0.52
CA VAL A 362 25.45 -5.51 0.65
C VAL A 362 26.73 -6.33 0.50
N ARG A 363 27.87 -5.63 0.37
CA ARG A 363 29.24 -6.13 0.62
C ARG A 363 29.56 -7.54 0.04
N ASP A 364 29.05 -7.81 -1.17
CA ASP A 364 29.29 -9.03 -1.95
C ASP A 364 28.93 -10.35 -1.22
N ALA A 365 28.00 -10.33 -0.26
CA ALA A 365 27.52 -11.53 0.42
C ALA A 365 26.15 -11.96 -0.13
N PRO A 366 25.89 -13.27 -0.34
CA PRO A 366 24.58 -13.74 -0.81
C PRO A 366 23.44 -13.23 0.08
N VAL A 367 22.36 -12.78 -0.56
CA VAL A 367 21.12 -12.42 0.15
C VAL A 367 20.54 -13.68 0.78
N ARG A 368 20.25 -13.62 2.08
CA ARG A 368 19.62 -14.74 2.79
C ARG A 368 18.13 -14.53 2.95
N ASP A 369 17.74 -13.39 3.47
CA ASP A 369 16.34 -13.07 3.69
C ASP A 369 16.08 -11.66 3.18
N ALA A 370 15.00 -11.48 2.42
CA ALA A 370 14.65 -10.17 1.88
C ALA A 370 13.16 -10.05 1.63
N ILE A 371 12.63 -8.85 1.83
CA ILE A 371 11.24 -8.55 1.55
C ILE A 371 11.10 -7.13 1.01
N ALA A 372 10.48 -7.02 -0.15
CA ALA A 372 10.09 -5.73 -0.72
C ALA A 372 8.85 -5.18 -0.01
N GLY A 373 8.83 -3.88 0.17
CA GLY A 373 7.65 -3.10 0.49
C GLY A 373 7.62 -1.90 -0.44
N GLY A 374 7.95 -0.74 0.12
CA GLY A 374 7.98 0.53 -0.57
C GLY A 374 6.74 1.38 -0.32
N PRO A 375 6.82 2.69 -0.59
CA PRO A 375 8.05 3.38 -1.00
C PRO A 375 9.09 3.50 0.12
N MET A 376 10.31 3.91 -0.24
CA MET A 376 11.26 4.51 0.69
C MET A 376 10.58 5.66 1.46
N LEU A 377 10.96 5.81 2.72
CA LEU A 377 10.46 6.84 3.62
C LEU A 377 11.57 7.78 4.06
N LEU A 378 12.76 7.21 4.34
CA LEU A 378 13.95 7.92 4.78
C LEU A 378 15.17 7.31 4.10
N ASP A 379 16.06 8.17 3.62
CA ASP A 379 17.41 7.84 3.21
C ASP A 379 18.36 8.93 3.73
N PRO A 380 19.61 8.61 4.13
CA PRO A 380 20.60 9.61 4.54
C PRO A 380 20.83 10.72 3.52
N ASP A 381 20.66 10.41 2.22
CA ASP A 381 20.87 11.36 1.13
C ASP A 381 19.63 12.24 0.85
N GLY A 382 18.52 12.01 1.54
CA GLY A 382 17.31 12.82 1.48
C GLY A 382 16.01 12.01 1.52
N PRO A 383 14.85 12.66 1.67
CA PRO A 383 13.57 11.98 1.58
C PRO A 383 13.28 11.54 0.14
N GLU A 384 13.48 10.27 -0.17
CA GLU A 384 12.98 9.68 -1.41
C GLU A 384 11.53 9.21 -1.19
N ARG A 385 10.56 9.98 -1.68
CA ARG A 385 9.18 9.51 -1.88
C ARG A 385 8.79 9.64 -3.35
N GLU A 386 9.67 9.16 -4.21
CA GLU A 386 9.45 9.15 -5.64
C GLU A 386 8.72 7.86 -6.04
N LEU A 387 7.39 7.85 -5.83
CA LEU A 387 6.54 6.71 -6.20
C LEU A 387 6.84 6.17 -7.62
N PRO A 388 7.01 7.01 -8.67
CA PRO A 388 7.33 6.51 -10.00
C PRO A 388 8.74 5.91 -10.13
N ALA A 389 9.73 6.37 -9.36
CA ALA A 389 11.08 5.81 -9.37
C ALA A 389 11.09 4.36 -8.84
N GLU A 390 10.19 4.08 -7.89
CA GLU A 390 9.97 2.76 -7.30
C GLU A 390 8.89 1.91 -8.00
N ASP A 391 8.53 2.28 -9.24
CA ASP A 391 7.53 1.59 -10.06
C ASP A 391 6.12 1.53 -9.41
N PHE A 392 5.77 2.47 -8.54
CA PHE A 392 4.39 2.74 -8.14
C PHE A 392 3.73 3.68 -9.16
N SER A 393 3.49 3.17 -10.36
CA SER A 393 2.91 3.94 -11.45
C SER A 393 2.08 3.07 -12.40
N GLY A 394 1.16 3.73 -13.10
CA GLY A 394 0.31 3.08 -14.11
C GLY A 394 -0.48 1.92 -13.52
N THR A 395 -0.26 0.72 -14.07
CA THR A 395 -1.01 -0.49 -13.70
C THR A 395 -0.27 -1.40 -12.72
N ALA A 396 0.80 -0.91 -12.07
CA ALA A 396 1.58 -1.68 -11.13
C ALA A 396 0.81 -1.97 -9.82
N PRO A 397 0.76 -3.23 -9.34
CA PRO A 397 0.11 -3.57 -8.08
C PRO A 397 0.95 -3.16 -6.86
N PRO A 398 0.38 -2.68 -5.74
CA PRO A 398 -1.04 -2.47 -5.56
C PRO A 398 -1.49 -1.25 -6.34
N VAL A 399 -2.50 -1.44 -7.20
CA VAL A 399 -2.96 -0.38 -8.13
C VAL A 399 -3.43 0.85 -7.34
N THR A 400 -3.91 0.64 -6.11
CA THR A 400 -4.28 1.73 -5.19
C THR A 400 -3.16 2.70 -4.86
N PHE A 401 -1.89 2.28 -4.90
CA PHE A 401 -0.76 3.21 -4.77
C PHE A 401 -0.43 3.87 -6.11
N SER A 402 -0.40 3.07 -7.17
CA SER A 402 0.03 3.49 -8.51
C SER A 402 -0.92 4.48 -9.19
N THR A 403 -2.17 4.53 -8.76
CA THR A 403 -3.20 5.46 -9.26
C THR A 403 -3.80 6.31 -8.15
N ASP A 404 -3.05 6.58 -7.06
CA ASP A 404 -3.54 7.44 -5.98
C ASP A 404 -3.65 8.89 -6.45
N GLU A 405 -4.88 9.37 -6.60
CA GLU A 405 -5.21 10.74 -7.02
C GLU A 405 -5.13 11.75 -5.85
N THR A 406 -4.96 11.26 -4.61
CA THR A 406 -4.97 12.10 -3.38
C THR A 406 -3.58 12.35 -2.81
N TYR A 407 -2.56 11.75 -3.41
CA TYR A 407 -1.18 11.85 -2.94
C TYR A 407 -1.08 11.48 -1.45
N ASP A 408 -0.26 12.20 -0.69
CA ASP A 408 0.06 11.88 0.69
C ASP A 408 -0.87 12.54 1.72
N GLN A 409 -2.17 12.59 1.41
CA GLN A 409 -3.19 13.26 2.27
C GLN A 409 -4.02 12.27 3.11
N ASN A 410 -3.98 10.98 2.78
CA ASN A 410 -4.80 9.98 3.47
C ASN A 410 -4.13 9.50 4.77
N LEU A 411 -4.87 9.64 5.88
CA LEU A 411 -4.60 8.99 7.15
C LEU A 411 -5.02 7.52 7.06
N LEU A 412 -4.03 6.64 6.97
CA LEU A 412 -4.24 5.21 6.81
C LEU A 412 -3.51 4.43 7.91
N PRO A 413 -3.94 3.18 8.20
CA PRO A 413 -3.11 2.25 8.92
C PRO A 413 -1.84 1.98 8.12
N ARG A 414 -0.68 1.95 8.77
CA ARG A 414 0.64 1.79 8.11
C ARG A 414 1.44 0.68 8.77
N MET A 415 2.30 0.08 7.98
CA MET A 415 3.35 -0.81 8.44
C MET A 415 4.66 -0.25 7.88
N ALA A 416 5.68 -0.09 8.71
CA ALA A 416 6.97 0.43 8.27
C ALA A 416 8.12 -0.37 8.89
N ALA A 417 9.25 -0.38 8.19
CA ALA A 417 10.52 -0.96 8.63
C ALA A 417 11.63 0.07 8.49
N GLY A 418 12.59 0.09 9.40
CA GLY A 418 13.68 1.05 9.39
C GLY A 418 14.93 0.55 10.09
N LEU A 419 16.06 1.12 9.72
CA LEU A 419 17.35 0.86 10.33
C LEU A 419 17.84 2.12 11.03
N THR A 420 18.23 1.95 12.28
CA THR A 420 18.93 2.96 13.08
C THR A 420 20.41 3.02 12.68
N ALA A 421 21.11 4.09 13.06
CA ALA A 421 22.53 4.24 12.78
C ALA A 421 23.40 3.14 13.44
N ASP A 422 22.97 2.61 14.59
CA ASP A 422 23.61 1.47 15.29
C ASP A 422 23.20 0.10 14.71
N GLY A 423 22.44 0.05 13.62
CA GLY A 423 22.05 -1.18 12.94
C GLY A 423 20.87 -1.92 13.58
N ALA A 424 20.23 -1.35 14.61
CA ALA A 424 18.98 -1.90 15.13
C ALA A 424 17.87 -1.77 14.08
N LEU A 425 17.11 -2.84 13.90
CA LEU A 425 15.94 -2.89 13.03
C LEU A 425 14.72 -2.45 13.82
N VAL A 426 13.93 -1.55 13.25
CA VAL A 426 12.72 -0.99 13.86
C VAL A 426 11.53 -1.27 12.96
N PHE A 427 10.43 -1.72 13.55
CA PHE A 427 9.13 -1.78 12.87
C PHE A 427 8.12 -0.90 13.57
N ALA A 428 7.22 -0.30 12.81
CA ALA A 428 6.08 0.45 13.33
C ALA A 428 4.78 -0.03 12.67
N ALA A 429 3.88 -0.56 13.49
CA ALA A 429 2.50 -0.86 13.12
C ALA A 429 1.61 0.29 13.62
N VAL A 430 1.19 1.14 12.69
CA VAL A 430 0.33 2.31 12.93
C VAL A 430 -1.12 1.90 12.72
N ASP A 431 -1.92 1.93 13.78
CA ASP A 431 -3.36 1.69 13.64
C ASP A 431 -4.06 2.87 12.98
N GLY A 432 -5.21 2.60 12.36
CA GLY A 432 -5.92 3.59 11.56
C GLY A 432 -7.39 3.21 11.35
N ARG A 433 -8.16 4.11 10.73
CA ARG A 433 -9.61 3.95 10.49
C ARG A 433 -10.46 3.86 11.77
N ASN A 434 -9.99 4.44 12.87
CA ASN A 434 -10.74 4.60 14.10
C ASN A 434 -10.76 6.07 14.52
N PHE A 435 -11.90 6.74 14.36
CA PHE A 435 -12.02 8.17 14.67
C PHE A 435 -11.60 8.52 16.11
N GLU A 436 -11.89 7.66 17.09
CA GLU A 436 -11.68 7.99 18.51
C GLU A 436 -10.30 7.57 19.02
N ARG A 437 -9.68 6.55 18.41
CA ARG A 437 -8.47 5.92 18.96
C ARG A 437 -7.24 6.03 18.08
N ALA A 438 -7.43 6.05 16.76
CA ALA A 438 -6.35 5.93 15.78
C ALA A 438 -6.84 6.33 14.38
N PRO A 439 -6.74 7.61 13.98
CA PRO A 439 -7.04 8.01 12.62
C PRO A 439 -6.15 7.32 11.59
N GLY A 440 -4.87 7.19 11.90
CA GLY A 440 -3.83 6.69 11.00
C GLY A 440 -2.85 7.79 10.65
N LEU A 441 -1.91 7.49 9.76
CA LEU A 441 -0.87 8.43 9.32
C LEU A 441 -0.75 8.45 7.80
N THR A 442 -0.30 9.60 7.29
CA THR A 442 0.22 9.72 5.92
C THR A 442 1.57 9.02 5.81
N LEU A 443 2.09 8.79 4.60
CA LEU A 443 3.46 8.33 4.41
C LEU A 443 4.46 9.34 4.98
N ALA A 444 4.19 10.64 4.85
CA ALA A 444 4.99 11.71 5.45
C ALA A 444 5.08 11.61 6.96
N ALA A 445 3.93 11.47 7.60
CA ALA A 445 3.88 11.33 9.05
C ALA A 445 4.49 9.99 9.49
N THR A 446 4.40 8.95 8.67
CA THR A 446 5.11 7.67 8.93
C THR A 446 6.62 7.84 8.83
N ALA A 447 7.14 8.60 7.86
CA ALA A 447 8.56 8.91 7.77
C ALA A 447 9.03 9.71 9.00
N ARG A 448 8.27 10.72 9.44
CA ARG A 448 8.52 11.47 10.68
C ARG A 448 8.54 10.54 11.90
N LEU A 449 7.57 9.64 12.02
CA LEU A 449 7.52 8.62 13.07
C LEU A 449 8.78 7.74 13.06
N MET A 450 9.20 7.23 11.90
CA MET A 450 10.38 6.38 11.79
C MET A 450 11.67 7.15 12.15
N ALA A 451 11.77 8.42 11.76
CA ALA A 451 12.89 9.29 12.13
C ALA A 451 12.92 9.52 13.65
N ALA A 452 11.76 9.81 14.26
CA ALA A 452 11.62 9.98 15.70
C ALA A 452 11.93 8.70 16.49
N LEU A 453 11.72 7.52 15.89
CA LEU A 453 12.13 6.23 16.45
C LEU A 453 13.65 5.95 16.34
N GLY A 454 14.39 6.85 15.67
CA GLY A 454 15.85 6.81 15.50
C GLY A 454 16.32 6.23 14.18
N CYS A 455 15.43 5.99 13.21
CA CYS A 455 15.80 5.39 11.93
C CYS A 455 16.49 6.41 11.02
N VAL A 456 17.57 5.99 10.36
CA VAL A 456 18.28 6.76 9.33
C VAL A 456 17.92 6.28 7.91
N ARG A 457 17.49 5.02 7.78
CA ARG A 457 16.87 4.46 6.57
C ARG A 457 15.53 3.87 6.95
N ALA A 458 14.49 4.09 6.16
CA ALA A 458 13.19 3.49 6.40
C ALA A 458 12.41 3.30 5.10
N MET A 459 11.53 2.31 5.10
CA MET A 459 10.60 2.01 4.02
C MET A 459 9.22 1.68 4.58
N ASN A 460 8.21 1.90 3.75
CA ASN A 460 6.86 1.41 4.01
C ASN A 460 6.76 -0.09 3.68
N LEU A 461 5.82 -0.78 4.31
CA LEU A 461 5.40 -2.17 4.07
C LEU A 461 3.89 -2.21 3.80
N ASP A 462 3.31 -3.39 3.56
CA ASP A 462 1.87 -3.48 3.33
C ASP A 462 1.07 -3.13 4.59
N GLY A 463 0.42 -1.97 4.53
CA GLY A 463 -0.35 -1.40 5.63
C GLY A 463 -1.84 -1.74 5.55
N GLY A 464 -2.67 -0.74 5.83
CA GLY A 464 -4.12 -0.87 5.75
C GLY A 464 -4.63 -2.05 6.59
N SER A 465 -5.46 -2.89 5.97
CA SER A 465 -6.06 -4.06 6.63
C SER A 465 -5.10 -5.25 6.74
N SER A 466 -3.94 -5.20 6.06
CA SER A 466 -2.90 -6.23 6.08
C SER A 466 -1.91 -6.04 7.24
N LYS A 467 -1.79 -4.82 7.79
CA LYS A 467 -0.92 -4.50 8.93
C LYS A 467 -1.22 -5.41 10.12
N ARG A 468 -0.23 -6.21 10.53
CA ARG A 468 -0.26 -7.04 11.74
C ARG A 468 1.07 -7.02 12.48
N MET A 469 0.99 -7.05 13.81
CA MET A 469 2.13 -7.23 14.70
C MET A 469 1.76 -8.22 15.80
N VAL A 470 2.64 -9.19 16.01
CA VAL A 470 2.53 -10.19 17.08
C VAL A 470 3.75 -10.07 17.97
N VAL A 471 3.50 -10.07 19.28
CA VAL A 471 4.53 -10.02 20.32
C VAL A 471 4.21 -11.09 21.34
N GLN A 472 5.17 -11.97 21.65
CA GLN A 472 5.00 -13.08 22.59
C GLN A 472 3.74 -13.93 22.31
N GLY A 473 3.44 -14.16 21.03
CA GLY A 473 2.30 -14.98 20.58
C GLY A 473 0.94 -14.27 20.50
N GLU A 474 0.88 -12.99 20.87
CA GLU A 474 -0.36 -12.19 20.92
C GLU A 474 -0.38 -11.07 19.87
N VAL A 475 -1.54 -10.85 19.25
CA VAL A 475 -1.77 -9.72 18.33
C VAL A 475 -1.89 -8.44 19.15
N VAL A 476 -1.05 -7.44 18.89
CA VAL A 476 -1.00 -6.20 19.69
C VAL A 476 -1.68 -5.01 19.02
N ASP A 477 -2.04 -5.14 17.75
CA ASP A 477 -2.59 -4.09 16.91
C ASP A 477 -4.13 -4.07 16.86
N LEU A 478 -4.70 -2.92 16.54
CA LEU A 478 -6.14 -2.78 16.35
C LEU A 478 -6.58 -3.31 14.98
N PRO A 479 -7.80 -3.88 14.89
CA PRO A 479 -8.42 -4.17 13.60
C PRO A 479 -8.61 -2.88 12.79
N SER A 480 -8.21 -2.92 11.51
CA SER A 480 -8.17 -1.76 10.62
C SER A 480 -8.90 -1.99 9.28
N THR A 481 -9.79 -2.98 9.25
CA THR A 481 -10.53 -3.36 8.04
C THR A 481 -11.66 -2.41 7.69
N GLU A 482 -12.31 -1.80 8.69
CA GLU A 482 -13.43 -0.89 8.46
C GLU A 482 -13.23 0.42 9.21
N VAL A 483 -14.00 1.43 8.83
CA VAL A 483 -14.11 2.68 9.59
C VAL A 483 -15.01 2.38 10.77
N VAL A 484 -14.47 2.44 11.98
CA VAL A 484 -15.22 2.03 13.18
C VAL A 484 -15.46 3.22 14.11
N SER A 485 -16.73 3.35 14.52
CA SER A 485 -17.23 4.25 15.55
C SER A 485 -17.90 3.41 16.66
N GLY A 486 -17.17 2.50 17.31
CA GLY A 486 -17.72 1.54 18.30
C GLY A 486 -16.97 0.19 18.41
N GLY A 487 -17.43 -0.72 19.27
CA GLY A 487 -16.71 -1.96 19.66
C GLY A 487 -17.17 -3.26 18.98
N GLY A 488 -17.52 -3.25 17.69
CA GLY A 488 -17.97 -4.46 16.98
C GLY A 488 -16.85 -5.38 16.46
N PRO A 489 -17.11 -6.68 16.27
CA PRO A 489 -16.13 -7.60 15.66
C PRO A 489 -15.85 -7.19 14.21
N THR A 490 -14.57 -6.99 13.89
CA THR A 490 -14.12 -6.53 12.57
C THR A 490 -13.43 -7.68 11.82
N PRO A 491 -13.80 -7.99 10.56
CA PRO A 491 -13.15 -9.03 9.77
C PRO A 491 -11.64 -8.79 9.69
N VAL A 492 -10.83 -9.83 9.86
CA VAL A 492 -9.36 -9.77 9.78
C VAL A 492 -8.91 -10.27 8.40
N ARG A 493 -8.18 -9.43 7.66
CA ARG A 493 -7.59 -9.86 6.40
C ARG A 493 -6.44 -10.86 6.68
N PRO A 494 -6.37 -12.00 5.98
CA PRO A 494 -5.20 -12.87 6.00
C PRO A 494 -3.96 -12.14 5.49
N VAL A 495 -2.85 -12.28 6.20
CA VAL A 495 -1.54 -11.76 5.79
C VAL A 495 -0.81 -12.83 4.98
N ARG A 496 -0.12 -12.44 3.92
CA ARG A 496 0.52 -13.36 2.95
C ARG A 496 2.03 -13.50 3.10
N THR A 497 2.68 -12.50 3.70
CA THR A 497 4.11 -12.53 3.96
C THR A 497 4.39 -12.07 5.39
N ALA A 498 5.46 -12.58 5.99
CA ALA A 498 5.82 -12.27 7.36
C ALA A 498 7.32 -11.98 7.48
N VAL A 499 7.66 -11.12 8.43
CA VAL A 499 9.01 -10.99 8.99
C VAL A 499 8.94 -11.37 10.45
N LEU A 500 9.79 -12.29 10.90
CA LEU A 500 9.81 -12.72 12.30
C LEU A 500 11.23 -12.83 12.86
N PHE A 501 11.29 -12.82 14.19
CA PHE A 501 12.51 -12.80 14.98
C PHE A 501 12.44 -13.89 16.06
N ASP A 502 13.53 -14.64 16.21
CA ASP A 502 13.73 -15.59 17.31
C ASP A 502 14.20 -14.89 18.60
#